data_AF-A0A7S0G7U1-F1
#
_entry.id   AF-A0A7S0G7U1-F1
#
_cell.length_a   1.000
_cell.length_b   1.000
_cell.length_c   1.000
_cell.angle_alpha   90.00
_cell.angle_beta   90.00
_cell.angle_gamma   90.00
#
_symmetry.space_group_name_H-M   'P 1'
#
loop_
_entity.id
_entity.type
_entity.pdbx_description
1 polymer ?
#
loop_
_entity_poly.entity_id
_entity_poly.type
_entity_poly.pdbx_seq_one_letter_code
_entity_poly.pdbx_strand_id
1 'polypeptide(L)'
;HVILYSCLNDVDGVLCDRSYLPASDMGAALKVAGKDLFAVESKRPLAEFDVLAIPVHYEMGATNCLELMSLSSIPISWLERNGDPSKPFDVSSGSYPLVFGGGQTITANPEPFAEFFDFFALGDGEEVLPAIARKVDECKRLGLSRVEVLVKLAQDVPGIYVPMFFSMHEDGS
;
A
#
# COMPACT_ATOMS: atom_id res chain seq x y z
N HIS A 1 14.16 1.17 4.61
CA HIS A 1 14.70 1.96 5.74
C HIS A 1 14.91 1.01 6.92
N VAL A 2 16.12 0.89 7.49
CA VAL A 2 16.40 -0.11 8.55
C VAL A 2 15.58 0.16 9.82
N ILE A 3 15.33 1.43 10.14
CA ILE A 3 14.60 1.84 11.33
C ILE A 3 13.11 1.47 11.23
N LEU A 4 12.41 1.87 10.16
CA LEU A 4 10.99 1.56 9.96
C LEU A 4 10.71 0.05 9.91
N TYR A 5 11.65 -0.71 9.34
CA TYR A 5 11.58 -2.17 9.32
C TYR A 5 11.66 -2.77 10.73
N SER A 6 12.54 -2.26 11.59
CA SER A 6 12.63 -2.71 12.99
C SER A 6 11.37 -2.34 13.76
N CYS A 7 10.93 -1.08 13.66
CA CYS A 7 9.75 -0.59 14.37
C CYS A 7 8.49 -1.42 14.07
N LEU A 8 8.32 -1.88 12.83
CA LEU A 8 7.17 -2.72 12.47
C LEU A 8 7.32 -4.18 12.92
N ASN A 9 8.53 -4.75 12.85
CA ASN A 9 8.76 -6.12 13.31
C ASN A 9 8.77 -6.24 14.84
N ASP A 10 8.86 -5.13 15.56
CA ASP A 10 8.67 -5.08 17.02
C ASP A 10 7.17 -5.07 17.43
N VAL A 11 6.24 -4.93 16.47
CA VAL A 11 4.80 -5.03 16.73
C VAL A 11 4.37 -6.49 16.73
N ASP A 12 3.80 -6.94 17.84
CA ASP A 12 3.32 -8.33 17.97
C ASP A 12 2.28 -8.67 16.90
N GLY A 13 2.44 -9.84 16.27
CA GLY A 13 1.59 -10.30 15.17
C GLY A 13 1.85 -9.64 13.80
N VAL A 14 2.80 -8.71 13.68
CA VAL A 14 3.13 -8.05 12.41
C VAL A 14 4.43 -8.61 11.83
N LEU A 15 4.39 -8.90 10.53
CA LEU A 15 5.58 -9.24 9.75
C LEU A 15 5.83 -8.13 8.71
N CYS A 16 6.93 -7.41 8.87
CA CYS A 16 7.42 -6.48 7.86
C CYS A 16 8.54 -7.14 7.05
N ASP A 17 8.36 -7.15 5.74
CA ASP A 17 9.32 -7.66 4.76
C ASP A 17 9.61 -6.56 3.73
N ARG A 18 10.66 -6.73 2.93
CA ARG A 18 11.12 -5.72 1.97
C ARG A 18 11.07 -6.27 0.56
N SER A 19 10.78 -5.41 -0.40
CA SER A 19 10.93 -5.71 -1.81
C SER A 19 11.55 -4.53 -2.53
N TYR A 20 12.09 -4.79 -3.71
CA TYR A 20 12.81 -3.82 -4.52
C TYR A 20 12.31 -3.94 -5.95
N LEU A 21 12.08 -2.81 -6.59
CA LEU A 21 11.86 -2.78 -8.02
C LEU A 21 13.15 -3.29 -8.71
N PRO A 22 13.11 -4.42 -9.42
CA PRO A 22 14.30 -4.96 -10.07
C PRO A 22 14.68 -4.13 -11.30
N ALA A 23 15.91 -4.31 -11.77
CA ALA A 23 16.30 -3.82 -13.09
C ALA A 23 15.48 -4.51 -14.20
N SER A 24 15.45 -3.89 -15.39
CA SER A 24 14.58 -4.30 -16.49
C SER A 24 14.82 -5.73 -17.00
N ASP A 25 16.04 -6.23 -16.89
CA ASP A 25 16.42 -7.60 -17.23
C ASP A 25 15.74 -8.63 -16.30
N MET A 26 15.81 -8.41 -14.99
CA MET A 26 15.16 -9.25 -14.00
C MET A 26 13.64 -9.08 -14.02
N GLY A 27 13.13 -7.87 -14.24
CA GLY A 27 11.69 -7.63 -14.47
C GLY A 27 11.17 -8.41 -15.68
N ALA A 28 11.91 -8.43 -16.80
CA ALA A 28 11.56 -9.24 -17.96
C ALA A 28 11.64 -10.74 -17.66
N ALA A 29 12.64 -11.19 -16.90
CA ALA A 29 12.78 -12.59 -16.50
C ALA A 29 11.60 -13.06 -15.63
N LEU A 30 11.12 -12.22 -14.71
CA LEU A 30 9.92 -12.49 -13.90
C LEU A 30 8.68 -12.65 -14.78
N LYS A 31 8.46 -11.73 -15.71
CA LYS A 31 7.34 -11.79 -16.68
C LYS A 31 7.38 -13.06 -17.52
N VAL A 32 8.55 -13.42 -18.06
CA VAL A 32 8.74 -14.66 -18.85
C VAL A 32 8.50 -15.92 -18.01
N ALA A 33 8.92 -15.90 -16.74
CA ALA A 33 8.72 -17.01 -15.83
C ALA A 33 7.28 -17.11 -15.27
N GLY A 34 6.41 -16.14 -15.57
CA GLY A 34 5.07 -16.04 -14.99
C GLY A 34 5.10 -15.90 -13.46
N LYS A 35 6.12 -15.22 -12.93
CA LYS A 35 6.31 -15.01 -11.49
C LYS A 35 6.07 -13.55 -11.13
N ASP A 36 5.33 -13.35 -10.06
CA ASP A 36 5.15 -12.03 -9.47
C ASP A 36 6.42 -11.58 -8.73
N LEU A 37 6.53 -10.26 -8.58
CA LEU A 37 7.47 -9.66 -7.65
C LEU A 37 7.17 -10.15 -6.23
N PHE A 38 8.24 -10.42 -5.49
CA PHE A 38 8.17 -11.04 -4.17
C PHE A 38 9.02 -10.27 -3.16
N ALA A 39 8.78 -10.54 -1.88
CA ALA A 39 9.56 -10.00 -0.78
C ALA A 39 10.87 -10.78 -0.58
N VAL A 40 11.94 -10.09 -0.18
CA VAL A 40 13.30 -10.61 -0.22
C VAL A 40 13.52 -11.69 0.84
N GLU A 41 12.98 -11.52 2.04
CA GLU A 41 13.21 -12.42 3.16
C GLU A 41 12.31 -13.65 3.06
N SER A 42 10.99 -13.47 2.93
CA SER A 42 10.03 -14.58 2.89
C SER A 42 9.89 -15.24 1.52
N LYS A 43 10.34 -14.59 0.44
CA LYS A 43 10.07 -14.99 -0.96
C LYS A 43 8.57 -15.05 -1.31
N ARG A 44 7.74 -14.42 -0.49
CA ARG A 44 6.29 -14.35 -0.68
C ARG A 44 5.93 -13.32 -1.75
N PRO A 45 5.01 -13.62 -2.69
CA PRO A 45 4.48 -12.63 -3.63
C PRO A 45 3.92 -11.39 -2.92
N LEU A 46 4.09 -10.21 -3.51
CA LEU A 46 3.62 -8.97 -2.88
C LEU A 46 2.09 -8.89 -2.75
N ALA A 47 1.36 -9.58 -3.63
CA ALA A 47 -0.10 -9.67 -3.55
C ALA A 47 -0.60 -10.45 -2.32
N GLU A 48 0.26 -11.21 -1.61
CA GLU A 48 -0.11 -11.98 -0.41
C GLU A 48 0.11 -11.22 0.92
N PHE A 49 0.49 -9.94 0.85
CA PHE A 49 0.61 -9.07 2.02
C PHE A 49 -0.69 -8.30 2.23
N ASP A 50 -1.01 -7.95 3.47
CA ASP A 50 -2.19 -7.13 3.77
C ASP A 50 -2.00 -5.67 3.34
N VAL A 51 -0.76 -5.18 3.44
CA VAL A 51 -0.44 -3.78 3.17
C VAL A 51 0.88 -3.70 2.40
N LEU A 52 0.91 -2.87 1.37
CA LEU A 52 2.09 -2.52 0.58
C LEU A 52 2.42 -1.03 0.78
N ALA A 53 3.57 -0.75 1.37
CA ALA A 53 4.09 0.59 1.57
C ALA A 53 5.05 0.96 0.43
N ILE A 54 4.76 2.02 -0.34
CA ILE A 54 5.65 2.49 -1.41
C ILE A 54 6.13 3.91 -1.08
N PRO A 55 7.40 4.09 -0.67
CA PRO A 55 7.94 5.42 -0.44
C PRO A 55 8.26 6.13 -1.76
N VAL A 56 7.77 7.35 -1.92
CA VAL A 56 8.00 8.21 -3.10
C VAL A 56 8.73 9.48 -2.66
N HIS A 57 9.98 9.59 -3.09
CA HIS A 57 10.89 10.69 -2.71
C HIS A 57 11.11 11.71 -3.83
N TYR A 58 10.70 11.40 -5.06
CA TYR A 58 10.84 12.27 -6.23
C TYR A 58 9.71 11.99 -7.22
N GLU A 59 9.34 12.98 -8.03
CA GLU A 59 8.21 12.90 -8.97
C GLU A 59 8.35 11.77 -9.99
N MET A 60 9.57 11.56 -10.51
CA MET A 60 9.90 10.44 -11.41
C MET A 60 9.72 9.06 -10.74
N GLY A 61 9.50 9.01 -9.42
CA GLY A 61 9.19 7.80 -8.68
C GLY A 61 7.77 7.26 -8.95
N ALA A 62 6.90 8.05 -9.58
CA ALA A 62 5.56 7.61 -9.96
C ALA A 62 5.59 6.35 -10.85
N THR A 63 6.41 6.36 -11.90
CA THR A 63 6.53 5.23 -12.84
C THR A 63 7.09 3.99 -12.18
N ASN A 64 7.97 4.14 -11.19
CA ASN A 64 8.48 3.03 -10.39
C ASN A 64 7.36 2.36 -9.57
N CYS A 65 6.41 3.15 -9.05
CA CYS A 65 5.26 2.61 -8.33
C CYS A 65 4.38 1.78 -9.28
N LEU A 66 4.14 2.29 -10.50
CA LEU A 66 3.33 1.61 -11.51
C LEU A 66 3.97 0.30 -11.98
N GLU A 67 5.28 0.30 -12.27
CA GLU A 67 5.99 -0.92 -12.68
C GLU A 67 6.01 -1.93 -11.52
N LEU A 68 6.20 -1.49 -10.28
CA LEU A 68 6.16 -2.37 -9.11
C LEU A 68 4.80 -3.05 -8.97
N MET A 69 3.69 -2.31 -9.08
CA MET A 69 2.34 -2.87 -9.04
C MET A 69 2.09 -3.83 -10.20
N SER A 70 2.52 -3.46 -11.42
CA SER A 70 2.41 -4.31 -12.61
C SER A 70 3.18 -5.63 -12.45
N LEU A 71 4.41 -5.59 -11.94
CA LEU A 71 5.21 -6.79 -11.68
C LEU A 71 4.65 -7.65 -10.54
N SER A 72 3.79 -7.09 -9.69
CA SER A 72 3.19 -7.78 -8.55
C SER A 72 1.79 -8.33 -8.84
N SER A 73 1.30 -8.18 -10.09
CA SER A 73 -0.08 -8.49 -10.47
C SER A 73 -1.13 -7.78 -9.60
N ILE A 74 -0.81 -6.58 -9.12
CA ILE A 74 -1.71 -5.71 -8.37
C ILE A 74 -2.28 -4.66 -9.34
N PRO A 75 -3.61 -4.49 -9.45
CA PRO A 75 -4.21 -3.45 -10.28
C PRO A 75 -3.66 -2.07 -9.92
N ILE A 76 -3.43 -1.24 -10.94
CA ILE A 76 -2.80 0.09 -10.75
C ILE A 76 -3.74 1.05 -10.03
N SER A 77 -5.01 1.08 -10.42
CA SER A 77 -5.99 1.99 -9.83
C SER A 77 -6.53 1.44 -8.51
N TRP A 78 -6.68 2.30 -7.49
CA TRP A 78 -7.39 1.90 -6.26
C TRP A 78 -8.84 1.48 -6.55
N LEU A 79 -9.45 2.04 -7.60
CA LEU A 79 -10.81 1.71 -7.99
C LEU A 79 -10.92 0.26 -8.48
N GLU A 80 -9.92 -0.23 -9.23
CA GLU A 80 -9.87 -1.62 -9.68
C GLU A 80 -9.57 -2.59 -8.53
N ARG A 81 -8.87 -2.12 -7.49
CA ARG A 81 -8.62 -2.90 -6.28
C ARG A 81 -9.82 -2.98 -5.34
N ASN A 82 -10.82 -2.12 -5.52
CA ASN A 82 -12.05 -2.21 -4.73
C ASN A 82 -12.79 -3.51 -5.05
N GLY A 83 -12.86 -4.37 -4.04
CA GLY A 83 -13.59 -5.62 -4.11
C GLY A 83 -15.08 -5.43 -3.82
N ASP A 84 -15.75 -6.57 -3.64
CA ASP A 84 -17.14 -6.64 -3.21
C ASP A 84 -17.29 -6.04 -1.80
N PRO A 85 -18.07 -4.96 -1.61
CA PRO A 85 -18.23 -4.30 -0.32
C PRO A 85 -18.95 -5.18 0.72
N SER A 86 -19.59 -6.27 0.31
CA SER A 86 -20.23 -7.23 1.23
C SER A 86 -19.26 -8.23 1.83
N LYS A 87 -18.00 -8.30 1.34
CA LYS A 87 -16.99 -9.24 1.80
C LYS A 87 -16.00 -8.59 2.77
N PRO A 88 -15.52 -9.34 3.78
CA PRO A 88 -14.46 -8.85 4.65
C PRO A 88 -13.17 -8.62 3.85
N PHE A 89 -12.37 -7.65 4.30
CA PHE A 89 -11.03 -7.45 3.78
C PHE A 89 -10.12 -8.60 4.23
N ASP A 90 -9.78 -9.46 3.28
CA ASP A 90 -8.90 -10.60 3.51
C ASP A 90 -8.23 -11.02 2.21
N VAL A 91 -6.91 -10.89 2.19
CA VAL A 91 -6.06 -11.23 1.04
C VAL A 91 -6.07 -12.72 0.76
N SER A 92 -6.20 -13.56 1.79
CA SER A 92 -6.24 -15.02 1.61
C SER A 92 -7.52 -15.52 0.92
N SER A 93 -8.59 -14.70 0.93
CA SER A 93 -9.84 -14.96 0.21
C SER A 93 -10.02 -14.11 -1.06
N GLY A 94 -8.95 -13.47 -1.54
CA GLY A 94 -8.89 -12.82 -2.85
C GLY A 94 -9.01 -11.30 -2.84
N SER A 95 -8.93 -10.64 -1.69
CA SER A 95 -8.77 -9.18 -1.65
C SER A 95 -7.37 -8.77 -2.13
N TYR A 96 -7.25 -7.64 -2.83
CA TYR A 96 -5.94 -7.06 -3.10
C TYR A 96 -5.36 -6.39 -1.84
N PRO A 97 -4.02 -6.31 -1.67
CA PRO A 97 -3.41 -5.51 -0.60
C PRO A 97 -3.93 -4.07 -0.58
N LEU A 98 -3.91 -3.46 0.60
CA LEU A 98 -3.99 -1.99 0.69
C LEU A 98 -2.63 -1.41 0.27
N VAL A 99 -2.61 -0.54 -0.73
CA VAL A 99 -1.40 0.09 -1.24
C VAL A 99 -1.37 1.54 -0.77
N PHE A 100 -0.33 1.95 -0.06
CA PHE A 100 -0.20 3.34 0.40
C PHE A 100 1.14 3.97 0.05
N GLY A 101 1.06 5.28 -0.20
CA GLY A 101 2.20 6.12 -0.50
C GLY A 101 2.67 6.90 0.73
N GLY A 102 3.97 7.14 0.83
CA GLY A 102 4.56 8.05 1.81
C GLY A 102 5.82 8.71 1.27
N GLY A 103 6.50 9.50 2.09
CA GLY A 103 7.71 10.22 1.69
C GLY A 103 7.44 11.64 1.19
N GLN A 104 8.52 12.39 0.96
CA GLN A 104 8.49 13.85 0.80
C GLN A 104 7.61 14.31 -0.37
N THR A 105 7.60 13.58 -1.48
CA THR A 105 6.77 13.93 -2.64
C THR A 105 5.28 13.77 -2.33
N ILE A 106 4.90 12.66 -1.71
CA ILE A 106 3.52 12.42 -1.27
C ILE A 106 3.09 13.45 -0.23
N THR A 107 3.96 13.74 0.75
CA THR A 107 3.65 14.72 1.79
C THR A 107 3.48 16.13 1.24
N ALA A 108 4.23 16.49 0.19
CA ALA A 108 4.14 17.82 -0.42
C ALA A 108 2.91 17.97 -1.35
N ASN A 109 2.60 16.95 -2.15
CA ASN A 109 1.48 16.98 -3.08
C ASN A 109 0.99 15.55 -3.40
N PRO A 110 0.03 15.01 -2.65
CA PRO A 110 -0.44 13.63 -2.83
C PRO A 110 -1.38 13.47 -4.05
N GLU A 111 -2.05 14.55 -4.48
CA GLU A 111 -3.14 14.48 -5.46
C GLU A 111 -2.74 13.92 -6.84
N PRO A 112 -1.55 14.22 -7.39
CA PRO A 112 -1.10 13.60 -8.64
C PRO A 112 -0.98 12.06 -8.60
N PHE A 113 -0.98 11.47 -7.41
CA PHE A 113 -0.88 10.03 -7.20
C PHE A 113 -2.20 9.40 -6.74
N ALA A 114 -3.25 10.21 -6.56
CA ALA A 114 -4.52 9.83 -5.93
C ALA A 114 -5.22 8.65 -6.61
N GLU A 115 -5.05 8.48 -7.93
CA GLU A 115 -5.64 7.36 -8.68
C GLU A 115 -4.98 6.01 -8.34
N PHE A 116 -3.72 6.02 -7.88
CA PHE A 116 -2.92 4.80 -7.75
C PHE A 116 -2.88 4.22 -6.34
N PHE A 117 -3.13 5.03 -5.31
CA PHE A 117 -2.98 4.63 -3.91
C PHE A 117 -4.33 4.56 -3.20
N ASP A 118 -4.48 3.57 -2.32
CA ASP A 118 -5.66 3.45 -1.48
C ASP A 118 -5.68 4.51 -0.38
N PHE A 119 -4.50 4.84 0.15
CA PHE A 119 -4.32 5.95 1.08
C PHE A 119 -2.88 6.48 1.06
N PHE A 120 -2.65 7.58 1.76
CA PHE A 120 -1.36 8.19 1.95
C PHE A 120 -1.07 8.36 3.43
N ALA A 121 0.18 8.12 3.81
CA ALA A 121 0.69 8.39 5.14
C ALA A 121 1.46 9.73 5.12
N LEU A 122 0.86 10.76 5.71
CA LEU A 122 1.40 12.11 5.80
C LEU A 122 1.96 12.33 7.21
N GLY A 123 3.26 12.56 7.33
CA GLY A 123 3.94 12.77 8.62
C GLY A 123 5.06 11.77 8.86
N ASP A 124 5.38 11.52 10.13
CA ASP A 124 6.49 10.67 10.52
C ASP A 124 6.13 9.18 10.42
N GLY A 125 6.88 8.44 9.61
CA GLY A 125 6.68 7.01 9.41
C GLY A 125 6.93 6.18 10.67
N GLU A 126 7.77 6.64 11.61
CA GLU A 126 8.06 5.89 12.85
C GLU A 126 6.84 5.78 13.76
N GLU A 127 5.98 6.80 13.76
CA GLU A 127 4.73 6.81 14.53
C GLU A 127 3.55 6.24 13.74
N VAL A 128 3.45 6.60 12.45
CA VAL A 128 2.28 6.27 11.63
C VAL A 128 2.26 4.79 11.22
N LEU A 129 3.41 4.17 10.92
CA LEU A 129 3.43 2.77 10.46
C LEU A 129 2.93 1.76 11.50
N PRO A 130 3.40 1.79 12.78
CA PRO A 130 2.87 0.90 13.81
C PRO A 130 1.38 1.12 14.10
N ALA A 131 0.88 2.35 13.93
CA ALA A 131 -0.54 2.66 14.11
C ALA A 131 -1.40 2.08 12.97
N ILE A 132 -0.95 2.22 11.72
CA ILE A 132 -1.58 1.58 10.55
C ILE A 132 -1.64 0.06 10.75
N ALA A 133 -0.51 -0.58 11.07
CA ALA A 133 -0.43 -2.03 11.17
C ALA A 133 -1.42 -2.57 12.22
N ARG A 134 -1.45 -1.96 13.42
CA ARG A 134 -2.40 -2.31 14.48
C ARG A 134 -3.86 -2.09 14.05
N LYS A 135 -4.15 -0.97 13.38
CA LYS A 135 -5.51 -0.65 12.94
C LYS A 135 -6.00 -1.59 11.85
N VAL A 136 -5.16 -1.96 10.88
CA VAL A 136 -5.52 -2.92 9.84
C VAL A 136 -5.79 -4.30 10.45
N ASP A 137 -4.92 -4.77 11.35
CA ASP A 137 -5.11 -6.05 12.03
C ASP A 137 -6.40 -6.08 12.88
N GLU A 138 -6.68 -5.00 13.63
CA GLU A 138 -7.95 -4.83 14.35
C GLU A 138 -9.16 -4.92 13.41
N CYS A 139 -9.17 -4.18 12.31
CA CYS A 139 -10.27 -4.17 11.35
C CYS A 139 -10.48 -5.55 10.70
N LYS A 140 -9.39 -6.26 10.37
CA LYS A 140 -9.45 -7.62 9.83
C LYS A 140 -10.06 -8.59 10.84
N ARG A 141 -9.66 -8.51 12.13
CA ARG A 141 -10.24 -9.34 13.20
C ARG A 141 -11.73 -9.08 13.42
N LEU A 142 -12.19 -7.86 13.13
CA LEU A 142 -13.61 -7.49 13.15
C LEU A 142 -14.37 -7.87 11.87
N GLY A 143 -13.69 -8.39 10.84
CA GLY A 143 -14.29 -8.77 9.58
C GLY A 143 -14.79 -7.58 8.75
N LEU A 144 -14.19 -6.40 8.93
CA LEU A 144 -14.58 -5.20 8.20
C LEU A 144 -14.23 -5.32 6.72
N SER A 145 -15.06 -4.73 5.87
CA SER A 145 -14.77 -4.58 4.44
C SER A 145 -13.57 -3.65 4.20
N ARG A 146 -13.01 -3.71 2.98
CA ARG A 146 -11.88 -2.84 2.58
C ARG A 146 -12.18 -1.36 2.82
N VAL A 147 -13.38 -0.91 2.43
CA VAL A 147 -13.79 0.49 2.56
C VAL A 147 -13.93 0.89 4.02
N GLU A 148 -14.49 0.02 4.87
CA GLU A 148 -14.58 0.28 6.31
C GLU A 148 -13.18 0.35 6.95
N VAL A 149 -12.22 -0.47 6.52
CA VAL A 149 -10.82 -0.37 6.96
C VAL A 149 -10.24 1.00 6.60
N LEU A 150 -10.47 1.49 5.38
CA LEU A 150 -10.01 2.81 4.94
C LEU A 150 -10.67 3.95 5.73
N VAL A 151 -11.97 3.85 6.03
CA VAL A 151 -12.66 4.80 6.91
C VAL A 151 -12.03 4.82 8.30
N LYS A 152 -11.77 3.65 8.88
CA LYS A 152 -11.16 3.52 10.20
C LYS A 152 -9.73 4.05 10.25
N LEU A 153 -8.94 3.81 9.21
CA LEU A 153 -7.61 4.41 9.08
C LEU A 153 -7.69 5.94 9.06
N ALA A 154 -8.57 6.52 8.23
CA ALA A 154 -8.74 7.97 8.14
C ALA A 154 -9.23 8.62 9.45
N GLN A 155 -10.09 7.93 10.21
CA GLN A 155 -10.66 8.45 11.45
C GLN A 155 -9.72 8.32 12.66
N ASP A 156 -9.04 7.18 12.77
CA ASP A 156 -8.37 6.79 14.01
C ASP A 156 -6.85 6.97 13.95
N VAL A 157 -6.26 7.12 12.76
CA VAL A 157 -4.80 7.25 12.58
C VAL A 157 -4.47 8.65 12.06
N PRO A 158 -3.83 9.51 12.87
CA PRO A 158 -3.40 10.84 12.43
C PRO A 158 -2.48 10.77 11.21
N GLY A 159 -2.69 11.68 10.25
CA GLY A 159 -1.87 11.78 9.05
C GLY A 159 -2.30 10.86 7.90
N ILE A 160 -3.39 10.09 8.05
CA ILE A 160 -3.93 9.31 6.92
C ILE A 160 -4.83 10.18 6.03
N TYR A 161 -4.49 10.25 4.75
CA TYR A 161 -5.32 10.84 3.70
C TYR A 161 -5.79 9.72 2.76
N VAL A 162 -7.10 9.61 2.54
CA VAL A 162 -7.69 8.55 1.69
C VAL A 162 -8.34 9.22 0.47
N PRO A 163 -7.77 9.07 -0.74
CA PRO A 163 -8.25 9.77 -1.93
C PRO A 163 -9.72 9.53 -2.26
N MET A 164 -10.21 8.30 -2.05
CA MET A 164 -11.58 7.93 -2.43
C MET A 164 -12.67 8.74 -1.71
N PHE A 165 -12.35 9.41 -0.59
CA PHE A 165 -13.30 10.22 0.18
C PHE A 165 -13.33 11.69 -0.27
N PHE A 166 -12.53 12.05 -1.27
CA PHE A 166 -12.45 13.39 -1.83
C PHE A 166 -12.76 13.33 -3.32
N SER A 167 -13.39 14.39 -3.82
CA SER A 167 -13.69 14.57 -5.23
C SER A 167 -12.85 15.72 -5.76
N MET A 168 -12.03 15.46 -6.77
CA MET A 168 -11.29 16.50 -7.47
C MET A 168 -12.27 17.38 -8.25
N HIS A 169 -12.30 18.68 -7.97
CA HIS A 169 -13.08 19.62 -8.79
C HIS A 169 -12.36 19.89 -10.12
N GLU A 170 -13.12 20.24 -11.18
CA GLU A 170 -12.58 20.47 -12.54
C GLU A 170 -11.51 21.57 -12.61
N ASP A 171 -11.43 22.44 -11.60
CA ASP A 171 -10.42 23.50 -11.47
C ASP A 171 -9.16 23.07 -10.68
N GLY A 172 -9.10 21.80 -10.24
CA GLY A 172 -8.00 21.26 -9.45
C GLY A 172 -8.07 21.59 -7.96
N SER A 173 -9.24 21.99 -7.45
CA SER A 173 -9.52 22.17 -6.01
C SER A 173 -10.20 20.96 -5.35
#